data_AF-A0A7J7HEB9-F1
#
_entry.id   AF-A0A7J7HEB9-F1
#
_cell.length_a   1.000
_cell.length_b   1.000
_cell.length_c   1.000
_cell.angle_alpha   90.00
_cell.angle_beta   90.00
_cell.angle_gamma   90.00
#
_symmetry.space_group_name_H-M   'P 1'
#
loop_
_entity.id
_entity.type
_entity.pdbx_description
1 polymer ?
#
loop_
_entity_poly.entity_id
_entity_poly.type
_entity_poly.pdbx_seq_one_letter_code
_entity_poly.pdbx_strand_id
1 'polypeptide(L)'
;MTQASTSVPAFYVFGDSTVDAGNNNIEDGIKANFYPYGVDYNNQSNGCFTNGLTAADLMGIEMGNLVLILIDTRTGDQDGSWTVDKVLEMEVFSPEEAWTLFRDQVGGVIVDSPNIQPIAEAIVNDCGGLPLNLIVIGRALRNQNNAIVWKLTLHDYQSLGGLKTRDSEALIRQLKFSYDRLKGHATKCCFLYTALYQEGYEIRVSELVKHWIEEGLIAGHLVDANEKELGIVKDHVDAFLLESSDDGVLSRCIE
;
A
#
# COMPACT_ATOMS: atom_id res chain seq x y z
N MET A 1 -1.72 7.54 50.87
CA MET A 1 -1.84 8.43 49.70
C MET A 1 -1.34 7.66 48.50
N THR A 2 -2.26 7.03 47.77
CA THR A 2 -1.95 6.24 46.57
C THR A 2 -2.11 7.20 45.39
N GLN A 3 -1.02 7.50 44.67
CA GLN A 3 -1.11 8.22 43.40
C GLN A 3 -1.87 7.34 42.42
N ALA A 4 -3.03 7.81 41.97
CA ALA A 4 -3.69 7.26 40.80
C ALA A 4 -2.84 7.65 39.58
N SER A 5 -2.29 6.66 38.90
CA SER A 5 -1.75 6.82 37.55
C SER A 5 -2.92 7.14 36.63
N THR A 6 -3.12 8.42 36.30
CA THR A 6 -4.05 8.86 35.27
C THR A 6 -3.55 8.37 33.92
N SER A 7 -4.04 7.21 33.49
CA SER A 7 -3.96 6.78 32.10
C SER A 7 -4.77 7.79 31.29
N VAL A 8 -4.07 8.66 30.55
CA VAL A 8 -4.71 9.54 29.58
C VAL A 8 -5.13 8.65 28.41
N PRO A 9 -6.42 8.49 28.09
CA PRO A 9 -6.85 7.74 26.93
C PRO A 9 -6.48 8.56 25.71
N ALA A 10 -5.32 8.29 25.10
CA ALA A 10 -4.98 8.88 23.81
C ALA A 10 -5.83 8.22 22.73
N PHE A 11 -6.44 9.03 21.86
CA PHE A 11 -7.15 8.54 20.68
C PHE A 11 -6.24 8.70 19.47
N TYR A 12 -6.01 7.60 18.75
CA TYR A 12 -5.20 7.58 17.53
C TYR A 12 -6.13 7.77 16.34
N VAL A 13 -5.90 8.83 15.56
CA VAL A 13 -6.62 9.06 14.30
C VAL A 13 -5.64 8.83 13.16
N PHE A 14 -5.92 7.80 12.36
CA PHE A 14 -5.24 7.58 11.08
C PHE A 14 -6.11 8.19 9.99
N GLY A 15 -5.55 9.01 9.13
CA GLY A 15 -6.31 9.56 8.02
C GLY A 15 -5.45 10.14 6.91
N ASP A 16 -6.11 10.35 5.79
CA ASP A 16 -5.61 11.06 4.61
C ASP A 16 -5.91 12.56 4.75
N SER A 17 -6.03 13.28 3.63
CA SER A 17 -6.40 14.69 3.59
C SER A 17 -7.75 15.04 4.26
N THR A 18 -8.55 14.07 4.71
CA THR A 18 -9.82 14.29 5.44
C THR A 18 -9.66 14.56 6.94
N VAL A 19 -8.55 14.15 7.55
CA VAL A 19 -8.19 14.50 8.94
C VAL A 19 -7.17 15.64 9.00
N ASP A 20 -6.81 16.16 7.84
CA ASP A 20 -6.02 17.35 7.63
C ASP A 20 -6.94 18.54 7.37
N ALA A 21 -6.60 19.71 7.91
CA ALA A 21 -7.32 20.94 7.62
C ALA A 21 -7.07 21.43 6.17
N GLY A 22 -6.07 20.88 5.48
CA GLY A 22 -5.73 21.17 4.10
C GLY A 22 -5.16 22.57 3.95
N ASN A 23 -3.96 22.69 3.39
CA ASN A 23 -3.48 23.96 2.87
C ASN A 23 -3.80 24.07 1.37
N ASN A 24 -4.84 24.82 0.98
CA ASN A 24 -5.11 25.10 -0.43
C ASN A 24 -4.19 26.21 -0.99
N ASN A 25 -2.88 26.07 -0.79
CA ASN A 25 -1.88 26.83 -1.55
C ASN A 25 -1.68 26.29 -2.98
N ILE A 26 -2.62 25.47 -3.46
CA ILE A 26 -2.70 25.06 -4.86
C ILE A 26 -3.04 26.31 -5.70
N GLU A 27 -2.41 26.45 -6.86
CA GLU A 27 -2.32 27.65 -7.71
C GLU A 27 -3.66 28.28 -8.15
N ASP A 28 -4.82 27.76 -7.74
CA ASP A 28 -6.16 28.16 -8.18
C ASP A 28 -6.72 29.44 -7.51
N GLY A 29 -5.91 30.18 -6.74
CA GLY A 29 -6.26 31.53 -6.29
C GLY A 29 -7.38 31.63 -5.24
N ILE A 30 -7.91 30.50 -4.76
CA ILE A 30 -8.87 30.46 -3.64
C ILE A 30 -8.09 30.28 -2.34
N LYS A 31 -7.84 31.39 -1.62
CA LYS A 31 -7.10 31.40 -0.35
C LYS A 31 -8.02 31.72 0.82
N ALA A 32 -7.94 30.99 1.92
CA ALA A 32 -8.68 31.26 3.16
C ALA A 32 -7.81 32.01 4.19
N ASN A 33 -7.05 33.01 3.75
CA ASN A 33 -6.17 33.84 4.58
C ASN A 33 -6.81 35.18 4.99
N PHE A 34 -8.14 35.22 5.09
CA PHE A 34 -8.92 36.41 5.44
C PHE A 34 -10.03 36.06 6.44
N TYR A 35 -10.52 37.06 7.17
CA TYR A 35 -11.64 36.90 8.12
C TYR A 35 -12.92 36.41 7.41
N PRO A 36 -13.69 35.42 7.91
CA PRO A 36 -13.69 34.91 9.29
C PRO A 36 -12.81 33.66 9.53
N TYR A 37 -12.01 33.23 8.57
CA TYR A 37 -11.21 32.02 8.69
C TYR A 37 -10.10 32.18 9.75
N GLY A 38 -10.01 31.26 10.72
CA GLY A 38 -9.11 31.35 11.89
C GLY A 38 -9.59 32.23 13.05
N VAL A 39 -10.84 32.72 13.04
CA VAL A 39 -11.39 33.58 14.11
C VAL A 39 -11.34 32.94 15.51
N ASP A 40 -11.60 31.63 15.60
CA ASP A 40 -11.57 30.91 16.87
C ASP A 40 -10.15 30.48 17.29
N TYR A 41 -9.14 30.69 16.44
CA TYR A 41 -7.75 30.29 16.67
C TYR A 41 -6.83 31.50 16.72
N ASN A 42 -6.66 32.09 17.91
CA ASN A 42 -5.87 33.30 18.16
C ASN A 42 -6.25 34.52 17.30
N ASN A 43 -7.43 34.49 16.67
CA ASN A 43 -7.97 35.54 15.82
C ASN A 43 -7.06 35.86 14.61
N GLN A 44 -6.34 34.84 14.10
CA GLN A 44 -5.42 34.96 12.97
C GLN A 44 -5.79 33.96 11.88
N SER A 45 -5.80 34.42 10.64
CA SER A 45 -6.10 33.57 9.50
C SER A 45 -4.89 32.71 9.14
N ASN A 46 -5.08 31.39 9.17
CA ASN A 46 -4.03 30.38 8.96
C ASN A 46 -4.07 29.76 7.55
N GLY A 47 -4.96 30.23 6.66
CA GLY A 47 -5.09 29.70 5.30
C GLY A 47 -6.01 28.48 5.17
N CYS A 48 -6.62 27.99 6.26
CA CYS A 48 -7.58 26.88 6.25
C CYS A 48 -9.02 27.42 6.07
N PHE A 49 -9.89 26.66 5.38
CA PHE A 49 -11.31 27.06 5.16
C PHE A 49 -12.21 26.88 6.39
N THR A 50 -11.63 26.58 7.55
CA THR A 50 -12.32 26.42 8.84
C THR A 50 -11.63 27.29 9.91
N ASN A 51 -12.02 27.11 11.17
CA ASN A 51 -11.31 27.67 12.31
C ASN A 51 -10.02 26.90 12.66
N GLY A 52 -9.53 26.02 11.77
CA GLY A 52 -8.35 25.20 11.97
C GLY A 52 -8.60 23.92 12.76
N LEU A 53 -9.84 23.65 13.19
CA LEU A 53 -10.22 22.37 13.80
C LEU A 53 -10.63 21.39 12.71
N THR A 54 -10.01 20.22 12.74
CA THR A 54 -10.36 19.04 11.96
C THR A 54 -11.48 18.27 12.66
N ALA A 55 -12.09 17.30 11.97
CA ALA A 55 -13.05 16.39 12.61
C ALA A 55 -12.41 15.66 13.82
N ALA A 56 -11.11 15.39 13.77
CA ALA A 56 -10.35 14.79 14.86
C ALA A 56 -10.27 15.71 16.08
N ASP A 57 -10.05 17.01 15.87
CA ASP A 57 -9.98 17.99 16.97
C ASP A 57 -11.32 18.16 17.68
N LEU A 58 -12.42 18.21 16.93
CA LEU A 58 -13.77 18.27 17.51
C LEU A 58 -14.08 17.03 18.35
N MET A 59 -13.68 15.84 17.88
CA MET A 59 -13.81 14.60 18.64
C MET A 59 -12.94 14.61 19.91
N GLY A 60 -11.71 15.13 19.82
CA GLY A 60 -10.82 15.30 20.98
C GLY A 60 -11.41 16.20 22.06
N ILE A 61 -11.96 17.34 21.65
CA ILE A 61 -12.61 18.31 22.55
C ILE A 61 -13.83 17.68 23.24
N GLU A 62 -14.70 17.01 22.48
CA GLU A 62 -15.92 16.39 23.01
C GLU A 62 -15.60 15.24 23.99
N MET A 63 -14.54 14.49 23.72
CA MET A 63 -14.14 13.34 24.53
C MET A 63 -13.21 13.69 25.70
N GLY A 64 -12.71 14.94 25.77
CA GLY A 64 -11.78 15.40 26.80
C GLY A 64 -10.43 14.69 26.78
N ASN A 65 -10.01 14.19 25.61
CA ASN A 65 -8.83 13.33 25.43
C ASN A 65 -7.80 13.98 24.50
N LEU A 66 -6.53 13.59 24.68
CA LEU A 66 -5.46 13.95 23.74
C LEU A 66 -5.66 13.18 22.43
N VAL A 67 -5.66 13.88 21.29
CA VAL A 67 -5.73 13.28 19.96
C VAL A 67 -4.32 13.23 19.38
N LEU A 68 -3.89 12.05 18.96
CA LEU A 68 -2.68 11.88 18.16
C LEU A 68 -3.09 11.57 16.73
N ILE A 69 -2.79 12.47 15.81
CA ILE A 69 -3.02 12.28 14.37
C ILE A 69 -1.76 11.67 13.76
N LEU A 70 -1.93 10.54 13.07
CA LEU A 70 -0.87 9.87 12.33
C LEU A 70 -1.16 10.04 10.84
N ILE A 71 -0.25 10.74 10.15
CA ILE A 71 -0.33 11.02 8.71
C ILE A 71 0.82 10.25 8.05
N ASP A 72 0.49 9.39 7.08
CA ASP A 72 1.48 8.78 6.20
C ASP A 72 1.57 9.62 4.92
N THR A 73 2.79 9.95 4.49
CA THR A 73 3.03 10.74 3.29
C THR A 73 4.27 10.27 2.55
N ARG A 74 4.15 10.16 1.22
CA ARG A 74 5.29 9.80 0.37
C ARG A 74 6.21 10.97 0.05
N THR A 75 5.78 12.23 0.23
CA THR A 75 6.53 13.41 -0.24
C THR A 75 7.20 14.21 0.88
N GLY A 76 6.90 13.93 2.16
CA GLY A 76 7.32 14.78 3.27
C GLY A 76 6.69 16.18 3.18
N ASP A 77 6.86 16.99 4.22
CA ASP A 77 6.44 18.38 4.19
C ASP A 77 7.41 19.21 3.32
N GLN A 78 7.12 19.34 2.03
CA GLN A 78 7.98 20.05 1.08
C GLN A 78 7.82 21.57 1.15
N ASP A 79 6.70 22.08 1.64
CA ASP A 79 6.33 23.49 1.62
C ASP A 79 6.26 24.13 3.01
N GLY A 80 6.50 23.36 4.07
CA GLY A 80 6.43 23.82 5.46
C GLY A 80 5.00 24.07 5.93
N SER A 81 4.02 23.48 5.25
CA SER A 81 2.60 23.72 5.52
C SER A 81 2.08 22.95 6.74
N TRP A 82 2.80 21.93 7.18
CA TRP A 82 2.39 21.05 8.26
C TRP A 82 3.12 21.43 9.55
N THR A 83 2.35 21.70 10.62
CA THR A 83 2.96 21.80 11.95
C THR A 83 3.04 20.40 12.55
N VAL A 84 4.11 19.65 12.23
CA VAL A 84 4.28 18.26 12.70
C VAL A 84 5.11 18.22 13.97
N ASP A 85 4.56 17.66 15.05
CA ASP A 85 5.27 17.52 16.34
C ASP A 85 6.42 16.50 16.26
N LYS A 86 6.23 15.42 15.48
CA LYS A 86 7.22 14.36 15.31
C LYS A 86 7.12 13.71 13.94
N VAL A 87 8.23 13.70 13.21
CA VAL A 87 8.39 12.93 11.98
C VAL A 87 9.01 11.57 12.32
N LEU A 88 8.39 10.50 11.84
CA LEU A 88 8.93 9.15 11.89
C LEU A 88 9.30 8.74 10.46
N GLU A 89 10.58 8.76 10.13
CA GLU A 89 11.05 8.26 8.85
C GLU A 89 11.01 6.73 8.88
N MET A 90 10.37 6.13 7.87
CA MET A 90 10.39 4.68 7.69
C MET A 90 11.76 4.27 7.18
N GLU A 91 12.55 3.64 8.04
CA GLU A 91 13.84 3.05 7.67
C GLU A 91 13.63 1.80 6.81
N VAL A 92 14.60 1.52 5.94
CA VAL A 92 14.64 0.23 5.22
C VAL A 92 14.99 -0.90 6.19
N PHE A 93 14.55 -2.11 5.87
CA PHE A 93 14.85 -3.29 6.69
C PHE A 93 16.35 -3.57 6.76
N SER A 94 16.81 -4.06 7.92
CA SER A 94 18.17 -4.59 8.06
C SER A 94 18.38 -5.79 7.11
N PRO A 95 19.63 -6.16 6.78
CA PRO A 95 19.91 -7.35 5.96
C PRO A 95 19.25 -8.63 6.50
N GLU A 96 19.22 -8.80 7.82
CA GLU A 96 18.63 -9.94 8.50
C GLU A 96 17.10 -9.96 8.39
N GLU A 97 16.47 -8.80 8.60
CA GLU A 97 15.02 -8.65 8.48
C GLU A 97 14.56 -8.79 7.03
N ALA A 98 15.31 -8.21 6.08
CA ALA A 98 15.06 -8.31 4.65
C ALA A 98 15.14 -9.76 4.17
N TRP A 99 16.17 -10.49 4.61
CA TRP A 99 16.31 -11.92 4.32
C TRP A 99 15.16 -12.73 4.92
N THR A 100 14.78 -12.44 6.17
CA THR A 100 13.68 -13.12 6.86
C THR A 100 12.35 -12.92 6.14
N LEU A 101 12.04 -11.68 5.75
CA LEU A 101 10.84 -11.35 4.99
C LEU A 101 10.82 -12.05 3.64
N PHE A 102 11.91 -11.97 2.88
CA PHE A 102 12.00 -12.61 1.56
C PHE A 102 11.83 -14.13 1.63
N ARG A 103 12.47 -14.77 2.62
CA ARG A 103 12.37 -16.21 2.88
C ARG A 103 10.95 -16.65 3.19
N ASP A 104 10.18 -15.84 3.94
CA ASP A 104 8.76 -16.09 4.22
C ASP A 104 7.91 -16.06 2.94
N GLN A 105 8.19 -15.12 2.02
CA GLN A 105 7.41 -15.00 0.78
C GLN A 105 7.67 -16.14 -0.21
N VAL A 106 8.92 -16.60 -0.33
CA VAL A 106 9.32 -17.68 -1.25
C VAL A 106 8.95 -19.07 -0.70
N GLY A 107 9.22 -19.29 0.60
CA GLY A 107 9.23 -20.59 1.26
C GLY A 107 10.66 -21.08 1.57
N GLY A 108 10.94 -21.30 2.85
CA GLY A 108 12.28 -21.62 3.38
C GLY A 108 13.00 -22.75 2.65
N VAL A 109 12.32 -23.88 2.41
CA VAL A 109 12.93 -25.07 1.79
C VAL A 109 13.52 -24.79 0.40
N ILE A 110 12.91 -23.88 -0.35
CA ILE A 110 13.35 -23.56 -1.71
C ILE A 110 14.52 -22.57 -1.68
N VAL A 111 14.38 -21.51 -0.88
CA VAL A 111 15.39 -20.45 -0.82
C VAL A 111 16.71 -20.95 -0.22
N ASP A 112 16.64 -21.90 0.72
CA ASP A 112 17.82 -22.50 1.36
C ASP A 112 18.50 -23.59 0.49
N SER A 113 17.98 -23.86 -0.71
CA SER A 113 18.59 -24.85 -1.60
C SER A 113 19.97 -24.36 -2.08
N PRO A 114 21.02 -25.20 -2.09
CA PRO A 114 22.39 -24.76 -2.41
C PRO A 114 22.56 -24.07 -3.76
N ASN A 115 21.71 -24.41 -4.73
CA ASN A 115 21.75 -23.86 -6.08
C ASN A 115 20.93 -22.56 -6.24
N ILE A 116 20.08 -22.23 -5.25
CA ILE A 116 19.18 -21.07 -5.25
C ILE A 116 19.67 -20.01 -4.27
N GLN A 117 20.10 -20.41 -3.08
CA GLN A 117 20.49 -19.51 -1.99
C GLN A 117 21.44 -18.39 -2.44
N PRO A 118 22.52 -18.63 -3.21
CA PRO A 118 23.42 -17.54 -3.63
C PRO A 118 22.74 -16.51 -4.55
N ILE A 119 21.76 -16.96 -5.36
CA ILE A 119 21.00 -16.07 -6.25
C ILE A 119 19.96 -15.30 -5.43
N ALA A 120 19.32 -15.96 -4.46
CA ALA A 120 18.38 -15.34 -3.54
C ALA A 120 19.05 -14.22 -2.72
N GLU A 121 20.24 -14.47 -2.18
CA GLU A 121 21.00 -13.47 -1.43
C GLU A 121 21.35 -12.26 -2.31
N ALA A 122 21.73 -12.47 -3.57
CA ALA A 122 21.95 -11.39 -4.52
C ALA A 122 20.69 -10.58 -4.79
N ILE A 123 19.54 -11.25 -4.97
CA ILE A 123 18.23 -10.58 -5.14
C ILE A 123 17.90 -9.72 -3.91
N VAL A 124 18.01 -10.29 -2.71
CA VAL A 124 17.70 -9.57 -1.46
C VAL A 124 18.61 -8.36 -1.27
N ASN A 125 19.89 -8.51 -1.57
CA ASN A 125 20.84 -7.39 -1.54
C ASN A 125 20.47 -6.29 -2.55
N ASP A 126 20.07 -6.67 -3.77
CA ASP A 126 19.65 -5.71 -4.80
C ASP A 126 18.26 -5.08 -4.51
N CYS A 127 17.47 -5.67 -3.62
CA CYS A 127 16.22 -5.07 -3.12
C CYS A 127 16.45 -3.91 -2.14
N GLY A 128 17.67 -3.78 -1.58
CA GLY A 128 18.06 -2.65 -0.74
C GLY A 128 17.25 -2.49 0.55
N GLY A 129 16.70 -3.59 1.10
CA GLY A 129 15.88 -3.56 2.32
C GLY A 129 14.47 -2.98 2.14
N LEU A 130 14.03 -2.71 0.91
CA LEU A 130 12.69 -2.19 0.65
C LEU A 130 11.64 -3.31 0.73
N PRO A 131 10.68 -3.26 1.67
CA PRO A 131 9.74 -4.35 1.91
C PRO A 131 8.94 -4.74 0.67
N LEU A 132 8.45 -3.75 -0.09
CA LEU A 132 7.67 -3.98 -1.29
C LEU A 132 8.42 -4.83 -2.32
N ASN A 133 9.70 -4.55 -2.53
CA ASN A 133 10.54 -5.24 -3.51
C ASN A 133 10.77 -6.69 -3.11
N LEU A 134 11.10 -6.89 -1.84
CA LEU A 134 11.30 -8.21 -1.24
C LEU A 134 10.02 -9.04 -1.38
N ILE A 135 8.85 -8.43 -1.14
CA ILE A 135 7.57 -9.12 -1.22
C ILE A 135 7.21 -9.49 -2.66
N VAL A 136 7.24 -8.52 -3.57
CA VAL A 136 6.88 -8.71 -4.99
C VAL A 136 7.75 -9.81 -5.62
N ILE A 137 9.06 -9.73 -5.44
CA ILE A 137 9.99 -10.69 -6.06
C ILE A 137 9.93 -12.04 -5.36
N GLY A 138 9.87 -12.05 -4.02
CA GLY A 138 9.78 -13.27 -3.23
C GLY A 138 8.54 -14.08 -3.58
N ARG A 139 7.37 -13.44 -3.68
CA ARG A 139 6.14 -14.10 -4.10
C ARG A 139 6.15 -14.52 -5.57
N ALA A 140 6.73 -13.72 -6.46
CA ALA A 140 6.92 -14.14 -7.84
C ALA A 140 7.75 -15.45 -7.92
N LEU A 141 8.73 -15.62 -7.03
CA LEU A 141 9.57 -16.81 -6.95
C LEU A 141 8.99 -17.92 -6.05
N ARG A 142 7.79 -17.74 -5.49
CA ARG A 142 7.13 -18.72 -4.62
C ARG A 142 6.99 -20.06 -5.33
N ASN A 143 7.35 -21.13 -4.63
CA ASN A 143 7.31 -22.50 -5.14
C ASN A 143 8.20 -22.77 -6.37
N GLN A 144 9.12 -21.87 -6.74
CA GLN A 144 10.00 -22.04 -7.91
C GLN A 144 11.33 -22.70 -7.54
N ASN A 145 11.49 -23.98 -7.88
CA ASN A 145 12.72 -24.74 -7.61
C ASN A 145 13.76 -24.72 -8.75
N ASN A 146 13.48 -24.02 -9.85
CA ASN A 146 14.36 -23.98 -11.01
C ASN A 146 15.31 -22.78 -10.95
N ALA A 147 16.59 -23.02 -10.64
CA ALA A 147 17.62 -21.99 -10.53
C ALA A 147 17.78 -21.11 -11.80
N ILE A 148 17.39 -21.58 -12.99
CA ILE A 148 17.40 -20.77 -14.22
C ILE A 148 16.39 -19.62 -14.12
N VAL A 149 15.20 -19.89 -13.58
CA VAL A 149 14.16 -18.87 -13.38
C VAL A 149 14.64 -17.78 -12.41
N TRP A 150 15.38 -18.18 -11.37
CA TRP A 150 15.98 -17.26 -10.41
C TRP A 150 17.03 -16.35 -11.06
N LYS A 151 17.91 -16.91 -11.89
CA LYS A 151 18.92 -16.14 -12.63
C LYS A 151 18.29 -15.16 -13.61
N LEU A 152 17.25 -15.60 -14.34
CA LEU A 152 16.50 -14.72 -15.25
C LEU A 152 15.82 -13.59 -14.47
N THR A 153 15.19 -13.91 -13.34
CA THR A 153 14.54 -12.91 -12.48
C THR A 153 15.54 -11.88 -11.96
N LEU A 154 16.72 -12.31 -11.47
CA LEU A 154 17.78 -11.40 -11.04
C LEU A 154 18.27 -10.52 -12.20
N HIS A 155 18.50 -11.09 -13.37
CA HIS A 155 18.93 -10.35 -14.56
C HIS A 155 17.88 -9.31 -14.99
N ASP A 156 16.61 -9.71 -15.08
CA ASP A 156 15.51 -8.83 -15.44
C ASP A 156 15.39 -7.70 -14.42
N TYR A 157 15.45 -8.03 -13.13
CA TYR A 157 15.44 -7.06 -12.03
C TYR A 157 16.58 -6.02 -12.12
N GLN A 158 17.80 -6.48 -12.39
CA GLN A 158 18.96 -5.61 -12.56
C GLN A 158 18.86 -4.74 -13.82
N SER A 159 18.31 -5.28 -14.92
CA SER A 159 18.11 -4.54 -16.18
C SER A 159 17.13 -3.37 -16.02
N LEU A 160 16.25 -3.45 -15.03
CA LEU A 160 15.30 -2.40 -14.67
C LEU A 160 15.94 -1.30 -13.80
N GLY A 161 17.23 -1.40 -13.47
CA GLY A 161 17.99 -0.42 -12.69
C GLY A 161 18.08 -0.73 -11.20
N GLY A 162 17.50 -1.86 -10.77
CA GLY A 162 17.17 -2.07 -9.36
C GLY A 162 16.13 -1.04 -8.91
N LEU A 163 15.27 -1.41 -7.98
CA LEU A 163 14.17 -0.55 -7.51
C LEU A 163 14.68 0.50 -6.52
N LYS A 164 15.68 1.26 -6.96
CA LYS A 164 16.41 2.27 -6.19
C LYS A 164 15.69 3.62 -6.20
N THR A 165 14.54 3.73 -6.87
CA THR A 165 13.92 5.02 -7.13
C THR A 165 12.44 5.05 -6.76
N ARG A 166 12.05 6.19 -6.19
CA ARG A 166 10.70 6.79 -6.02
C ARG A 166 9.99 7.02 -7.38
N ASP A 167 10.28 6.20 -8.38
CA ASP A 167 9.93 6.39 -9.79
C ASP A 167 8.73 5.52 -10.15
N SER A 168 7.61 6.16 -10.49
CA SER A 168 6.39 5.49 -10.95
C SER A 168 6.63 4.57 -12.15
N GLU A 169 7.64 4.82 -13.00
CA GLU A 169 8.00 3.90 -14.07
C GLU A 169 8.55 2.57 -13.55
N ALA A 170 9.36 2.59 -12.48
CA ALA A 170 9.90 1.37 -11.89
C ALA A 170 8.76 0.51 -11.32
N LEU A 171 7.80 1.14 -10.65
CA LEU A 171 6.60 0.51 -10.11
C LEU A 171 5.71 -0.12 -11.19
N ILE A 172 5.46 0.61 -12.28
CA ILE A 172 4.72 0.08 -13.43
C ILE A 172 5.43 -1.13 -14.03
N ARG A 173 6.77 -1.11 -14.11
CA ARG A 173 7.54 -2.25 -14.61
C ARG A 173 7.46 -3.46 -13.67
N GLN A 174 7.38 -3.27 -12.35
CA GLN A 174 7.16 -4.36 -11.40
C GLN A 174 5.77 -4.99 -11.53
N LEU A 175 4.73 -4.15 -11.58
CA LEU A 175 3.36 -4.60 -11.82
C LEU A 175 3.27 -5.38 -13.12
N LYS A 176 3.94 -4.89 -14.16
CA LYS A 176 4.06 -5.60 -15.44
C LYS A 176 4.75 -6.95 -15.29
N PHE A 177 5.85 -7.03 -14.54
CA PHE A 177 6.55 -8.31 -14.30
C PHE A 177 5.64 -9.35 -13.62
N SER A 178 4.91 -8.96 -12.57
CA SER A 178 3.93 -9.83 -11.92
C SER A 178 2.79 -10.22 -12.87
N TYR A 179 2.25 -9.25 -13.60
CA TYR A 179 1.18 -9.45 -14.57
C TYR A 179 1.58 -10.40 -15.72
N ASP A 180 2.79 -10.27 -16.25
CA ASP A 180 3.26 -11.08 -17.37
C ASP A 180 3.34 -12.58 -17.01
N ARG A 181 3.54 -12.89 -15.72
CA ARG A 181 3.62 -14.25 -15.18
C ARG A 181 2.28 -14.88 -14.81
N LEU A 182 1.18 -14.11 -14.81
CA LEU A 182 -0.16 -14.66 -14.66
C LEU A 182 -0.45 -15.65 -15.81
N LYS A 183 -1.01 -16.81 -15.47
CA LYS A 183 -1.34 -17.85 -16.45
C LYS A 183 -2.76 -17.65 -16.96
N GLY A 184 -2.91 -17.66 -18.28
CA GLY A 184 -4.22 -17.61 -18.94
C GLY A 184 -4.68 -16.20 -19.26
N HIS A 185 -5.28 -16.04 -20.44
CA HIS A 185 -5.78 -14.75 -20.91
C HIS A 185 -6.90 -14.21 -20.01
N ALA A 186 -7.83 -15.09 -19.59
CA ALA A 186 -8.93 -14.72 -18.72
C ALA A 186 -8.45 -14.15 -17.38
N THR A 187 -7.48 -14.80 -16.72
CA THR A 187 -6.87 -14.32 -15.46
C THR A 187 -6.26 -12.93 -15.65
N LYS A 188 -5.55 -12.68 -16.76
CA LYS A 188 -5.00 -11.36 -17.08
C LYS A 188 -6.09 -10.30 -17.29
N CYS A 189 -7.13 -10.61 -18.05
CA CYS A 189 -8.26 -9.71 -18.27
C CYS A 189 -9.02 -9.40 -16.97
N CYS A 190 -9.22 -10.39 -16.10
CA CYS A 190 -9.85 -10.22 -14.80
C CYS A 190 -9.07 -9.24 -13.91
N PHE A 191 -7.74 -9.27 -13.95
CA PHE A 191 -6.92 -8.25 -13.27
C PHE A 191 -7.15 -6.86 -13.87
N LEU A 192 -7.08 -6.72 -15.19
CA LEU A 192 -7.29 -5.41 -15.83
C LEU A 192 -8.68 -4.83 -15.54
N TYR A 193 -9.69 -5.68 -15.33
CA TYR A 193 -11.03 -5.25 -14.94
C TYR A 193 -11.04 -4.54 -13.59
N THR A 194 -10.15 -4.89 -12.65
CA THR A 194 -10.13 -4.24 -11.32
C THR A 194 -9.72 -2.77 -11.42
N ALA A 195 -9.04 -2.35 -12.49
CA ALA A 195 -8.70 -0.95 -12.74
C ALA A 195 -9.93 -0.05 -13.01
N LEU A 196 -11.14 -0.62 -13.16
CA LEU A 196 -12.39 0.14 -13.27
C LEU A 196 -12.92 0.61 -11.90
N TYR A 197 -12.42 0.03 -10.81
CA TYR A 197 -12.80 0.44 -9.46
C TYR A 197 -11.94 1.59 -8.99
N GLN A 198 -12.50 2.43 -8.11
CA GLN A 198 -11.76 3.50 -7.48
C GLN A 198 -10.60 2.95 -6.65
N GLU A 199 -9.53 3.73 -6.53
CA GLU A 199 -8.38 3.39 -5.72
C GLU A 199 -8.78 3.18 -4.25
N GLY A 200 -8.23 2.14 -3.62
CA GLY A 200 -8.52 1.81 -2.22
C GLY A 200 -9.91 1.22 -1.99
N TYR A 201 -10.71 1.04 -3.04
CA TYR A 201 -12.05 0.47 -2.90
C TYR A 201 -11.97 -1.02 -2.57
N GLU A 202 -12.60 -1.40 -1.46
CA GLU A 202 -12.71 -2.78 -1.02
C GLU A 202 -13.87 -3.48 -1.75
N ILE A 203 -13.53 -4.50 -2.53
CA ILE A 203 -14.48 -5.25 -3.34
C ILE A 203 -14.67 -6.62 -2.71
N ARG A 204 -15.91 -7.01 -2.45
CA ARG A 204 -16.20 -8.38 -2.03
C ARG A 204 -15.82 -9.35 -3.14
N VAL A 205 -15.08 -10.40 -2.79
CA VAL A 205 -14.62 -11.42 -3.76
C VAL A 205 -15.78 -12.00 -4.58
N SER A 206 -16.91 -12.27 -3.94
CA SER A 206 -18.11 -12.78 -4.61
C SER A 206 -18.71 -11.79 -5.62
N GLU A 207 -18.66 -10.50 -5.32
CA GLU A 207 -19.14 -9.43 -6.21
C GLU A 207 -18.21 -9.25 -7.40
N LEU A 208 -16.89 -9.26 -7.16
CA LEU A 208 -15.89 -9.16 -8.22
C LEU A 208 -16.01 -10.31 -9.23
N VAL A 209 -16.13 -11.55 -8.72
CA VAL A 209 -16.31 -12.74 -9.56
C VAL A 209 -17.63 -12.66 -10.34
N LYS A 210 -18.70 -12.17 -9.71
CA LYS A 210 -19.99 -11.99 -10.38
C LYS A 210 -19.86 -11.03 -11.58
N HIS A 211 -19.21 -9.88 -11.41
CA HIS A 211 -19.00 -8.94 -12.51
C HIS A 211 -18.15 -9.55 -13.63
N TRP A 212 -17.11 -10.31 -13.32
CA TRP A 212 -16.31 -11.00 -14.35
C TRP A 212 -17.13 -12.00 -15.18
N ILE A 213 -18.12 -12.67 -14.57
CA ILE A 213 -19.04 -13.57 -15.28
C ILE A 213 -20.03 -12.77 -16.14
N GLU A 214 -20.62 -11.70 -15.59
CA GLU A 214 -21.59 -10.84 -16.31
C GLU A 214 -20.96 -10.17 -17.53
N GLU A 215 -19.70 -9.78 -17.44
CA GLU A 215 -18.91 -9.20 -18.53
C GLU A 215 -18.32 -10.25 -19.49
N GLY A 216 -18.53 -11.54 -19.21
CA GLY A 216 -18.08 -12.65 -20.05
C GLY A 216 -16.55 -12.85 -20.07
N LEU A 217 -15.82 -12.33 -19.09
CA LEU A 217 -14.37 -12.53 -18.96
C LEU A 217 -14.02 -13.98 -18.60
N ILE A 218 -14.91 -14.62 -17.82
CA ILE A 218 -14.82 -16.02 -17.40
C ILE A 218 -16.17 -16.70 -17.57
N ALA A 219 -16.15 -18.00 -17.85
CA ALA A 219 -17.34 -18.82 -17.85
C ALA A 219 -17.64 -19.28 -16.41
N GLY A 220 -18.86 -19.04 -15.93
CA GLY A 220 -19.31 -19.44 -14.60
C GLY A 220 -20.84 -19.31 -14.44
N HIS A 221 -21.37 -19.77 -13.32
CA HIS A 221 -22.79 -19.61 -12.97
C HIS A 221 -22.93 -18.58 -11.84
N LEU A 222 -23.83 -17.61 -12.00
CA LEU A 222 -24.02 -16.49 -11.06
C LEU A 222 -24.46 -16.89 -9.64
N VAL A 223 -24.91 -18.14 -9.46
CA VAL A 223 -25.50 -18.61 -8.21
C VAL A 223 -24.45 -19.19 -7.25
N ASP A 224 -23.30 -19.67 -7.77
CA ASP A 224 -22.18 -20.18 -6.97
C ASP A 224 -20.85 -19.97 -7.72
N ALA A 225 -19.96 -19.15 -7.16
CA ALA A 225 -18.56 -19.14 -7.59
C ALA A 225 -17.93 -20.48 -7.19
N ASN A 226 -17.50 -21.26 -8.17
CA ASN A 226 -16.79 -22.51 -7.94
C ASN A 226 -15.31 -22.22 -7.64
N GLU A 227 -14.59 -23.25 -7.17
CA GLU A 227 -13.18 -23.15 -6.76
C GLU A 227 -12.27 -22.54 -7.85
N LYS A 228 -12.64 -22.66 -9.12
CA LYS A 228 -11.85 -22.14 -10.25
C LYS A 228 -11.92 -20.62 -10.33
N GLU A 229 -13.08 -20.00 -10.13
CA GLU A 229 -13.20 -18.54 -10.18
C GLU A 229 -12.54 -17.89 -8.97
N LEU A 230 -12.67 -18.50 -7.78
CA LEU A 230 -11.95 -18.08 -6.58
C LEU A 230 -10.43 -18.24 -6.75
N GLY A 231 -10.00 -19.26 -7.50
CA GLY A 231 -8.61 -19.48 -7.86
C GLY A 231 -7.98 -18.32 -8.63
N ILE A 232 -8.76 -17.62 -9.46
CA ILE A 232 -8.27 -16.45 -10.23
C ILE A 232 -7.94 -15.29 -9.29
N VAL A 233 -8.82 -14.98 -8.33
CA VAL A 233 -8.57 -13.94 -7.33
C VAL A 233 -7.34 -14.28 -6.50
N LYS A 234 -7.21 -15.55 -6.10
CA LYS A 234 -6.03 -16.04 -5.39
C LYS A 234 -4.76 -15.85 -6.21
N ASP A 235 -4.78 -16.16 -7.51
CA ASP A 235 -3.62 -15.95 -8.40
C ASP A 235 -3.21 -14.46 -8.45
N HIS A 236 -4.17 -13.52 -8.43
CA HIS A 236 -3.87 -12.09 -8.37
C HIS A 236 -3.25 -11.66 -7.04
N VAL A 237 -3.77 -12.17 -5.92
CA VAL A 237 -3.24 -11.89 -4.57
C VAL A 237 -1.84 -12.49 -4.40
N ASP A 238 -1.65 -13.73 -4.85
CA ASP A 238 -0.35 -14.40 -4.84
C ASP A 238 0.67 -13.68 -5.75
N ALA A 239 0.22 -12.99 -6.80
CA ALA A 239 1.07 -12.18 -7.68
C ALA A 239 1.33 -10.74 -7.19
N PHE A 240 0.80 -10.34 -6.02
CA PHE A 240 0.89 -8.97 -5.49
C PHE A 240 0.24 -7.92 -6.42
N LEU A 241 -0.80 -8.34 -7.12
CA LEU A 241 -1.59 -7.47 -7.99
C LEU A 241 -2.85 -6.97 -7.27
N LEU A 242 -3.33 -7.73 -6.29
CA LEU A 242 -4.41 -7.35 -5.37
C LEU A 242 -4.02 -7.69 -3.93
N GLU A 243 -4.63 -7.02 -2.96
CA GLU A 243 -4.50 -7.35 -1.54
C GLU A 243 -5.78 -7.97 -1.02
N SER A 244 -5.66 -8.98 -0.15
CA SER A 244 -6.81 -9.59 0.52
C SER A 244 -7.07 -8.89 1.86
N SER A 245 -8.32 -8.49 2.09
CA SER A 245 -8.83 -8.13 3.41
C SER A 245 -9.59 -9.31 4.03
N ASP A 246 -10.02 -9.17 5.29
CA ASP A 246 -10.77 -10.21 6.00
C ASP A 246 -12.10 -10.55 5.28
N ASP A 247 -12.70 -9.60 4.56
CA ASP A 247 -14.02 -9.72 3.92
C ASP A 247 -14.01 -9.53 2.38
N GLY A 248 -12.84 -9.30 1.76
CA GLY A 248 -12.76 -8.87 0.36
C GLY A 248 -11.36 -8.83 -0.25
N VAL A 249 -11.26 -8.15 -1.39
CA VAL A 249 -9.99 -7.78 -2.02
C VAL A 249 -9.97 -6.28 -2.31
N LEU A 250 -8.83 -5.66 -2.05
CA LEU A 250 -8.61 -4.25 -2.35
C LEU A 250 -8.16 -4.09 -3.79
N SER A 251 -8.87 -3.24 -4.52
CA SER A 251 -8.41 -2.69 -5.79
C SER A 251 -7.25 -1.75 -5.50
N ARG A 252 -6.02 -2.25 -5.62
CA ARG A 252 -4.82 -1.42 -5.48
C ARG A 252 -4.44 -0.86 -6.85
N CYS A 253 -4.55 0.45 -7.03
CA CYS A 253 -3.54 1.15 -7.79
C CYS A 253 -2.34 1.27 -6.86
N ILE A 254 -1.19 0.73 -7.26
CA ILE A 254 0.01 0.96 -6.47
C ILE A 254 0.39 2.41 -6.69
N GLU A 255 0.24 3.21 -5.66
CA GLU A 255 1.00 4.44 -5.50
C GLU A 255 2.17 4.24 -4.52
#